data_AF-A0A7Y3U3A2-F1
#
_entry.id   AF-A0A7Y3U3A2-F1
#
_cell.length_a   1.000
_cell.length_b   1.000
_cell.length_c   1.000
_cell.angle_alpha   90.00
_cell.angle_beta   90.00
_cell.angle_gamma   90.00
#
_symmetry.space_group_name_H-M   'P 1'
#
loop_
_entity.id
_entity.type
_entity.pdbx_description
1 polymer ?
#
loop_
_entity_poly.entity_id
_entity_poly.type
_entity_poly.pdbx_seq_one_letter_code
_entity_poly.pdbx_strand_id
1 'polypeptide(L)'
;MQEIEWIQERVRKGEYYFSRHGDQERQNDNLTIVEVEEALSTSRILEKYENTGRGESCLVAGFTNTGKPIHVVCGERGDWLVLITVYVPSPPKFKTPYERGEK
;
A
#
# COMPACT_ATOMS: atom_id res chain seq x y z
N MET A 1 12.22 3.68 -11.05
CA MET A 1 11.85 4.18 -9.71
C MET A 1 10.36 4.42 -9.73
N GLN A 2 9.59 3.75 -8.86
CA GLN A 2 8.13 3.92 -8.82
C GLN A 2 7.78 5.33 -8.33
N GLU A 3 6.95 6.00 -9.12
CA GLU A 3 6.41 7.33 -8.83
C GLU A 3 4.99 7.20 -8.29
N ILE A 4 4.62 8.10 -7.37
CA ILE A 4 3.33 8.02 -6.68
C ILE A 4 2.16 8.24 -7.65
N GLU A 5 2.36 9.08 -8.67
CA GLU A 5 1.38 9.37 -9.71
C GLU A 5 1.05 8.12 -10.52
N TRP A 6 2.03 7.24 -10.77
CA TRP A 6 1.80 5.97 -11.46
C TRP A 6 0.91 5.05 -10.62
N ILE A 7 1.19 4.93 -9.32
CA ILE A 7 0.37 4.12 -8.40
C ILE A 7 -1.07 4.62 -8.39
N GLN A 8 -1.26 5.93 -8.20
CA GLN A 8 -2.58 6.56 -8.16
C GLN A 8 -3.34 6.39 -9.48
N GLU A 9 -2.66 6.48 -10.62
CA GLU A 9 -3.26 6.27 -11.94
C GLU A 9 -3.70 4.80 -12.15
N ARG A 10 -2.89 3.82 -11.73
CA ARG A 10 -3.28 2.39 -11.82
C ARG A 10 -4.52 2.09 -10.99
N VAL A 11 -4.59 2.65 -9.78
CA VAL A 11 -5.77 2.52 -8.91
C VAL A 11 -6.99 3.16 -9.56
N ARG A 12 -6.87 4.37 -10.10
CA ARG A 12 -7.96 5.06 -10.81
C ARG A 12 -8.50 4.27 -12.00
N LYS A 13 -7.63 3.54 -12.70
CA LYS A 13 -8.02 2.69 -13.84
C LYS A 13 -8.52 1.30 -13.45
N GLY A 14 -8.45 0.92 -12.18
CA GLY A 14 -8.71 -0.47 -11.75
C GLY A 14 -7.64 -1.46 -12.24
N GLU A 15 -6.47 -0.97 -12.63
CA GLU A 15 -5.35 -1.76 -13.16
C GLU A 15 -4.43 -2.24 -12.03
N TYR A 16 -5.03 -2.87 -11.03
CA TYR A 16 -4.32 -3.42 -9.89
C TYR A 16 -4.93 -4.74 -9.42
N TYR A 17 -4.17 -5.50 -8.65
CA TYR A 17 -4.68 -6.71 -8.01
C TYR A 17 -4.00 -6.95 -6.66
N PHE A 18 -4.69 -7.65 -5.77
CA PHE A 18 -4.11 -8.11 -4.51
C PHE A 18 -3.32 -9.39 -4.74
N SER A 19 -2.11 -9.46 -4.16
CA SER A 19 -1.48 -10.76 -3.97
C SER A 19 -2.31 -11.61 -2.99
N ARG A 20 -2.11 -12.93 -2.99
CA ARG A 20 -2.79 -13.81 -2.02
C ARG A 20 -2.56 -13.38 -0.56
N HIS A 21 -1.33 -12.95 -0.25
CA HIS A 21 -1.01 -12.45 1.10
C HIS A 21 -1.70 -11.10 1.36
N GLY A 22 -1.66 -10.18 0.40
CA GLY A 22 -2.28 -8.87 0.55
C GLY A 22 -3.79 -8.92 0.71
N ASP A 23 -4.47 -9.82 0.02
CA ASP A 23 -5.91 -10.01 0.20
C ASP A 23 -6.24 -10.59 1.59
N GLN A 24 -5.42 -11.53 2.09
CA GLN A 24 -5.60 -12.09 3.43
C GLN A 24 -5.41 -11.04 4.53
N GLU A 25 -4.35 -10.23 4.47
CA GLU A 25 -4.09 -9.18 5.47
C GLU A 25 -5.19 -8.10 5.44
N ARG A 26 -5.63 -7.71 4.23
CA ARG A 26 -6.79 -6.80 4.05
C ARG A 26 -8.02 -7.34 4.79
N GLN A 27 -8.33 -8.62 4.62
CA GLN A 27 -9.47 -9.26 5.29
C GLN A 27 -9.27 -9.34 6.81
N ASN A 28 -8.07 -9.66 7.29
CA ASN A 28 -7.75 -9.71 8.73
C ASN A 28 -8.00 -8.36 9.42
N ASP A 29 -7.67 -7.25 8.74
CA ASP A 29 -7.87 -5.90 9.24
C ASP A 29 -9.26 -5.30 8.92
N ASN A 30 -10.19 -6.12 8.40
CA ASN A 30 -11.53 -5.71 7.99
C ASN A 30 -11.52 -4.49 7.07
N LEU A 31 -10.59 -4.46 6.11
CA LEU A 31 -10.47 -3.41 5.11
C LEU A 31 -11.28 -3.80 3.88
N THR A 32 -12.17 -2.92 3.44
CA THR A 32 -12.88 -3.08 2.16
C THR A 32 -11.96 -2.71 0.99
N ILE A 33 -12.32 -3.15 -0.22
CA ILE A 33 -11.57 -2.75 -1.43
C ILE A 33 -11.64 -1.22 -1.60
N VAL A 34 -12.81 -0.62 -1.36
CA VAL A 34 -13.03 0.83 -1.45
C VAL A 34 -12.12 1.60 -0.49
N GLU A 35 -12.00 1.17 0.77
CA GLU A 35 -11.10 1.82 1.73
C GLU A 35 -9.64 1.79 1.25
N VAL A 36 -9.20 0.70 0.61
CA VAL A 36 -7.84 0.58 0.07
C VAL A 36 -7.65 1.51 -1.13
N GLU A 37 -8.63 1.61 -2.03
CA GLU A 37 -8.60 2.53 -3.16
C GLU A 37 -8.59 4.00 -2.70
N GLU A 38 -9.40 4.36 -1.71
CA GLU A 38 -9.41 5.70 -1.09
C GLU A 38 -8.03 6.06 -0.55
N ALA A 39 -7.43 5.15 0.23
CA ALA A 39 -6.11 5.37 0.79
C ALA A 39 -5.04 5.51 -0.30
N LEU A 40 -5.03 4.65 -1.31
CA LEU A 40 -4.05 4.71 -2.39
C LEU A 40 -4.19 5.98 -3.23
N SER A 41 -5.41 6.46 -3.46
CA SER A 41 -5.71 7.65 -4.28
C SER A 41 -5.06 8.93 -3.78
N THR A 42 -4.80 9.04 -2.47
CA THR A 42 -4.15 10.20 -1.83
C THR A 42 -2.88 9.83 -1.08
N SER A 43 -2.35 8.63 -1.35
CA SER A 43 -1.20 8.09 -0.62
C SER A 43 0.11 8.82 -0.94
N ARG A 44 1.09 8.60 -0.07
CA ARG A 44 2.48 9.02 -0.26
C ARG A 44 3.44 7.85 -0.05
N ILE A 45 4.54 7.84 -0.80
CA ILE A 45 5.61 6.85 -0.61
C ILE A 45 6.33 7.16 0.71
N LEU A 46 6.41 6.17 1.60
CA LEU A 46 7.22 6.22 2.81
C LEU A 46 8.59 5.59 2.60
N GLU A 47 8.65 4.46 1.90
CA GLU A 47 9.87 3.70 1.68
C GLU A 47 9.91 3.11 0.29
N LYS A 48 11.11 3.04 -0.29
CA LYS A 48 11.39 2.36 -1.56
C LYS A 48 12.25 1.14 -1.26
N TYR A 49 11.87 0.00 -1.82
CA TYR A 49 12.57 -1.27 -1.69
C TYR A 49 13.13 -1.68 -3.04
N GLU A 50 14.46 -1.86 -3.09
CA GLU A 50 15.17 -2.28 -4.29
C GLU A 50 14.76 -3.68 -4.74
N ASN A 51 14.95 -3.95 -6.03
CA ASN A 51 14.66 -5.25 -6.60
C ASN A 51 15.65 -6.31 -6.11
N THR A 52 15.20 -7.17 -5.19
CA THR A 52 15.97 -8.31 -4.65
C THR A 52 15.68 -9.63 -5.39
N GLY A 53 15.25 -9.54 -6.65
CA GLY A 53 14.77 -10.69 -7.45
C GLY A 53 13.26 -10.89 -7.39
N ARG A 54 12.54 -9.99 -6.69
CA ARG A 54 11.06 -9.98 -6.58
C ARG A 54 10.46 -8.69 -7.13
N GLY A 55 11.18 -7.96 -7.98
CA GLY A 55 10.79 -6.65 -8.49
C GLY A 55 10.96 -5.53 -7.46
N GLU A 56 11.04 -4.28 -7.94
CA GLU A 56 11.00 -3.10 -7.08
C GLU A 56 9.63 -3.00 -6.41
N SER A 57 9.61 -2.50 -5.17
CA SER A 57 8.37 -2.22 -4.45
C SER A 57 8.52 -1.00 -3.57
N CYS A 58 7.42 -0.47 -3.05
CA CYS A 58 7.43 0.62 -2.10
C CYS A 58 6.37 0.38 -1.02
N LEU A 59 6.61 0.98 0.15
CA LEU A 59 5.58 1.16 1.16
C LEU A 59 4.95 2.53 0.94
N VAL A 60 3.63 2.56 0.76
CA VAL A 60 2.84 3.78 0.75
C VAL A 60 1.95 3.85 1.98
N ALA A 61 1.67 5.08 2.42
CA ALA A 61 0.70 5.37 3.46
C ALA A 61 -0.35 6.32 2.92
N GLY A 62 -1.62 5.99 3.17
CA GLY A 62 -2.77 6.78 2.80
C GLY A 62 -3.89 6.64 3.84
N PHE A 63 -4.99 7.35 3.60
CA PHE A 63 -6.10 7.42 4.53
C PHE A 63 -7.40 7.21 3.78
N THR A 64 -8.32 6.47 4.41
CA THR A 64 -9.71 6.46 3.97
C THR A 64 -10.32 7.86 4.10
N ASN A 65 -11.47 8.09 3.46
CA ASN A 65 -12.22 9.33 3.59
C ASN A 65 -12.65 9.63 5.05
N THR A 66 -12.69 8.61 5.91
CA THR A 66 -13.01 8.75 7.35
C THR A 66 -11.76 8.97 8.23
N GLY A 67 -10.56 9.03 7.65
CA GLY A 67 -9.32 9.24 8.38
C GLY A 67 -8.67 7.98 8.96
N LYS A 68 -9.18 6.78 8.63
CA LYS A 68 -8.51 5.50 8.98
C LYS A 68 -7.20 5.35 8.17
N PRO A 69 -6.03 5.18 8.81
CA PRO A 69 -4.77 5.01 8.09
C PRO A 69 -4.64 3.60 7.51
N ILE A 70 -4.07 3.50 6.30
CA ILE A 70 -3.79 2.23 5.63
C ILE A 70 -2.38 2.29 5.05
N HIS A 71 -1.61 1.24 5.34
CA HIS A 71 -0.32 0.97 4.74
C HIS A 71 -0.46 -0.09 3.66
N VAL A 72 0.20 0.15 2.53
CA VAL A 72 0.25 -0.79 1.43
C VAL A 72 1.68 -0.95 0.96
N VAL A 73 2.17 -2.18 0.94
CA VAL A 73 3.37 -2.49 0.14
C VAL A 73 2.89 -2.87 -1.25
N CYS A 74 3.35 -2.15 -2.25
CA CYS A 74 2.95 -2.39 -3.64
C CYS A 74 4.15 -2.33 -4.58
N GLY A 75 3.98 -2.84 -5.79
CA GLY A 75 5.01 -2.81 -6.80
C GLY A 75 4.46 -3.03 -8.20
N GLU A 76 5.35 -2.94 -9.18
CA GLU A 76 5.02 -3.11 -10.58
C GLU A 76 5.16 -4.58 -11.03
N ARG A 77 4.20 -5.05 -11.82
CA ARG A 77 4.18 -6.36 -12.47
C ARG A 77 3.68 -6.21 -13.91
N GLY A 78 4.61 -5.92 -14.82
CA GLY A 78 4.25 -5.44 -16.15
C GLY A 78 3.45 -4.15 -16.00
N ASP A 79 2.34 -4.03 -16.72
CA ASP A 79 1.50 -2.82 -16.69
C ASP A 79 0.57 -2.72 -15.47
N TRP A 80 0.60 -3.70 -14.55
CA TRP A 80 -0.30 -3.81 -13.41
C TRP A 80 0.38 -3.46 -12.08
N LEU A 81 -0.39 -2.83 -11.19
CA LEU A 81 0.01 -2.61 -9.79
C LEU A 81 -0.35 -3.84 -8.96
N VAL A 82 0.65 -4.47 -8.31
CA VAL A 82 0.39 -5.54 -7.33
C VAL A 82 0.38 -4.97 -5.93
N LEU A 83 -0.69 -5.23 -5.17
CA LEU A 83 -0.77 -4.93 -3.74
C LEU A 83 -0.26 -6.15 -2.96
N ILE A 84 0.98 -6.08 -2.51
CA ILE A 84 1.73 -7.20 -1.91
C ILE A 84 1.23 -7.46 -0.49
N THR A 85 1.08 -6.42 0.32
CA THR A 85 0.44 -6.48 1.65
C THR A 85 -0.32 -5.19 1.92
N VAL A 86 -1.41 -5.27 2.70
CA VAL A 86 -2.31 -4.17 3.03
C VAL A 86 -2.71 -4.32 4.49
N TYR A 87 -2.50 -3.29 5.32
CA TYR A 87 -2.78 -3.35 6.76
C TYR A 87 -2.97 -1.96 7.36
N VAL A 88 -3.58 -1.88 8.55
CA VAL A 88 -3.66 -0.68 9.37
C VAL A 88 -2.37 -0.56 10.20
N PRO A 89 -1.58 0.52 10.07
CA PRO A 89 -0.34 0.65 10.83
C PRO A 89 -0.62 0.74 12.33
N SER A 90 0.17 0.02 13.13
CA SER A 90 0.05 0.01 14.58
C SER A 90 1.42 0.09 15.29
N PRO A 91 1.47 0.61 16.53
CA PRO A 91 2.61 0.43 17.42
C PRO A 91 2.86 -1.06 17.75
N PRO A 92 4.10 -1.44 18.13
CA PRO A 92 5.29 -0.59 18.22
C PRO A 92 5.93 -0.34 16.84
N LYS A 93 5.50 -1.06 15.80
CA LYS A 93 6.13 -1.00 14.47
C LYS A 93 6.07 0.39 13.83
N PHE A 94 5.00 1.13 14.09
CA PHE A 94 4.80 2.51 13.66
C PHE A 94 4.30 3.37 14.83
N LYS A 95 5.02 4.46 15.14
CA LYS A 95 4.64 5.44 16.19
C LYS A 95 3.47 6.30 15.71
N THR A 96 3.50 6.65 14.43
CA THR A 96 2.43 7.32 13.69
C THR A 96 2.23 6.59 12.36
N PRO A 97 1.15 6.84 11.59
CA PRO A 97 1.00 6.29 10.23
C PRO A 97 2.13 6.65 9.24
N TYR A 98 3.14 7.39 9.67
CA TYR A 98 4.22 7.87 8.83
C TYR A 98 5.61 7.58 9.40
N GLU A 99 5.71 7.34 10.70
CA GLU A 99 6.99 7.20 11.40
C GLU A 99 7.11 5.78 11.95
N ARG A 100 8.14 5.05 11.50
CA ARG A 100 8.47 3.74 12.06
C ARG A 100 8.83 3.86 13.54
N GLY A 101 8.47 2.85 14.31
CA GLY A 101 9.02 2.69 15.64
C GLY A 101 10.45 2.18 15.61
N GLU A 102 11.10 2.30 16.77
CA GLU A 102 12.42 1.73 17.00
C GLU A 102 12.32 0.21 17.06
N LYS A 103 13.36 -0.47 16.54
CA LYS A 103 13.46 -1.93 16.53
C LYS A 103 13.69 -2.49 17.93
#